data_AF-A0A432MHY0-F1
#
_entry.id   AF-A0A432MHY0-F1
#
_cell.length_a   1.000
_cell.length_b   1.000
_cell.length_c   1.000
_cell.angle_alpha   90.00
_cell.angle_beta   90.00
_cell.angle_gamma   90.00
#
_symmetry.space_group_name_H-M   'P 1'
#
loop_
_entity.id
_entity.type
_entity.pdbx_description
1 polymer ?
#
loop_
_entity_poly.entity_id
_entity_poly.type
_entity_poly.pdbx_seq_one_letter_code
_entity_poly.pdbx_strand_id
1 'polypeptide(L)'
;MTLALSVLATLLAYLIGSIPFGFLTARWAKGIDIRTVGSGNVGATNVGRVLGFKYFVLVMLLDLAKGLGPTLGFPAAVEELTGRAVPLLAVPVALAAIVGHNYPVYLRFRGGKGVATSLGAVLALDPTAAAAAAVGFLVVLAITRYVSMSSILGGTVFVAVHFSRYRGPWSASDAATASLIVVLYLMLIYRHRSNLRRIREGTESKVGAPKPRREGRVGLAVLGALGAIAATVAVGAGVTLARRPAPTLRIGGTELVEVSRVRTGYQRAESLTFADGGRVLAVACPRYNRAVLYRVDEDGRATHLRDLRLPGRPVAVRASGGRLFVLQRPHGDARHLEEGFWEAFDLQGNPVGSKFRVGWDPDDLAFSPDGRWAFVLTSGHAEGEQGKPDPALVVVSVGDRTEDHRILARLSLTVPGDDPERIVLSESARHAAIVLAGSRQIAGVDLSDPASPVETGRVPLANLEVPYMSPIGEDGGDAILMPVDSDRETVLVEDAPGVAGPLLVSTLPRGSALELVDGRERRAKGRLPLRGPLNMGSIIPTGLTYCPDLGVLAVADRSGGVRIVAFRDRQRGESVEVASSSRAHDSRPITR
;
A
#
# COMPACT_ATOMS: atom_id res chain seq x y z
N MET A 1 -18.45 20.77 16.60
CA MET A 1 -17.68 21.73 17.45
C MET A 1 -16.18 21.66 17.18
N THR A 2 -15.51 20.52 17.42
CA THR A 2 -14.05 20.36 17.27
C THR A 2 -13.50 20.71 15.88
N LEU A 3 -14.18 20.29 14.79
CA LEU A 3 -13.79 20.65 13.43
C LEU A 3 -13.86 22.16 13.18
N ALA A 4 -14.94 22.83 13.62
CA ALA A 4 -15.11 24.26 13.45
C ALA A 4 -14.03 25.07 14.19
N LEU A 5 -13.68 24.66 15.42
CA LEU A 5 -12.60 25.28 16.19
C LEU A 5 -11.23 25.03 15.56
N SER A 6 -11.00 23.85 14.96
CA SER A 6 -9.77 23.54 14.22
C SER A 6 -9.60 24.43 12.99
N VAL A 7 -10.68 24.65 12.24
CA VAL A 7 -10.71 25.59 11.10
C VAL A 7 -10.46 27.02 11.57
N LEU A 8 -11.14 27.46 12.64
CA LEU A 8 -10.95 28.79 13.21
C LEU A 8 -9.50 29.02 13.67
N ALA A 9 -8.92 28.05 14.39
CA ALA A 9 -7.53 28.08 14.82
C ALA A 9 -6.57 28.24 13.62
N THR A 10 -6.81 27.49 12.54
CA THR A 10 -6.00 27.56 11.31
C THR A 10 -6.13 28.94 10.65
N LEU A 11 -7.33 29.51 10.59
CA LEU A 11 -7.57 30.86 10.04
C LEU A 11 -6.90 31.94 10.89
N LEU A 12 -7.02 31.86 12.22
CA LEU A 12 -6.36 32.79 13.14
C LEU A 12 -4.83 32.70 13.02
N ALA A 13 -4.29 31.50 12.82
CA ALA A 13 -2.85 31.31 12.64
C ALA A 13 -2.36 31.99 11.36
N TYR A 14 -3.14 31.92 10.28
CA TYR A 14 -2.85 32.66 9.05
C TYR A 14 -2.87 34.19 9.27
N LEU A 15 -3.86 34.72 10.00
CA LEU A 15 -3.95 36.15 10.30
C LEU A 15 -2.79 36.63 11.17
N ILE A 16 -2.44 35.88 12.21
CA ILE A 16 -1.28 36.15 13.07
C ILE A 16 0.03 36.07 12.26
N GLY A 17 0.20 35.02 11.46
CA GLY A 17 1.34 34.87 10.57
C GLY A 17 1.45 36.02 9.55
N SER A 18 0.31 36.57 9.12
CA SER A 18 0.23 37.69 8.19
C SER A 18 0.70 39.02 8.76
N ILE A 19 0.84 39.17 10.09
CA ILE A 19 1.30 40.42 10.71
C ILE A 19 2.71 40.75 10.20
N PRO A 20 2.91 41.87 9.48
CA PRO A 20 4.15 42.15 8.79
C PRO A 20 5.12 42.94 9.70
N PHE A 21 5.65 42.30 10.74
CA PHE A 21 6.47 42.97 11.75
C PHE A 21 7.64 43.76 11.16
N GLY A 22 8.35 43.27 10.15
CA GLY A 22 9.43 44.06 9.55
C GLY A 22 8.98 45.32 8.81
N PHE A 23 7.78 45.32 8.22
CA PHE A 23 7.17 46.53 7.67
C PHE A 23 6.75 47.50 8.79
N LEU A 24 6.07 46.99 9.82
CA LEU A 24 5.62 47.78 10.96
C LEU A 24 6.80 48.41 11.71
N THR A 25 7.85 47.64 11.99
CA THR A 25 9.06 48.12 12.66
C THR A 25 9.77 49.19 11.86
N ALA A 26 9.88 49.04 10.53
CA ALA A 26 10.52 50.05 9.69
C ALA A 26 9.72 51.36 9.62
N ARG A 27 8.39 51.25 9.51
CA ARG A 27 7.49 52.40 9.50
C ARG A 27 7.50 53.12 10.85
N TRP A 28 7.48 52.38 11.95
CA TRP A 28 7.52 52.92 13.31
C TRP A 28 8.87 53.58 13.64
N ALA A 29 9.99 52.92 13.34
CA ALA A 29 11.30 53.38 13.76
C ALA A 29 11.86 54.56 12.94
N LYS A 30 11.55 54.62 11.64
CA LYS A 30 12.15 55.60 10.71
C LYS A 30 11.16 56.20 9.70
N GLY A 31 9.88 55.84 9.75
CA GLY A 31 8.88 56.32 8.79
C GLY A 31 9.03 55.75 7.37
N ILE A 32 9.92 54.79 7.14
CA ILE A 32 10.26 54.29 5.80
C ILE A 32 9.42 53.07 5.39
N ASP A 33 9.16 52.92 4.09
CA ASP A 33 8.63 51.68 3.53
C ASP A 33 9.78 50.69 3.25
N ILE A 34 9.89 49.62 4.04
CA ILE A 34 10.97 48.64 3.89
C ILE A 34 10.99 47.92 2.52
N ARG A 35 9.88 47.99 1.76
CA ARG A 35 9.76 47.36 0.43
C ARG A 35 10.48 48.15 -0.66
N THR A 36 10.78 49.43 -0.42
CA THR A 36 11.46 50.31 -1.40
C THR A 36 12.97 50.41 -1.18
N VAL A 37 13.49 49.82 -0.10
CA VAL A 37 14.89 49.95 0.31
C VAL A 37 15.58 48.60 0.51
N GLY A 38 16.91 48.60 0.35
CA GLY A 38 17.73 47.39 0.49
C GLY A 38 17.37 46.33 -0.55
N SER A 39 16.96 45.16 -0.07
CA SER A 39 16.50 44.03 -0.91
C SER A 39 15.00 44.09 -1.27
N GLY A 40 14.26 45.06 -0.74
CA GLY A 40 12.79 45.16 -0.89
C GLY A 40 11.99 44.07 -0.17
N ASN A 41 12.65 43.16 0.56
CA ASN A 41 11.99 42.13 1.37
C ASN A 41 11.56 42.69 2.73
N VAL A 42 10.43 42.25 3.26
CA VAL A 42 9.91 42.68 4.57
C VAL A 42 10.52 41.91 5.76
N GLY A 43 11.35 40.89 5.52
CA GLY A 43 11.94 40.07 6.58
C GLY A 43 13.09 40.73 7.36
N ALA A 44 13.42 40.14 8.52
CA ALA A 44 14.43 40.63 9.46
C ALA A 44 15.78 40.99 8.81
N THR A 45 16.28 40.20 7.86
CA THR A 45 17.57 40.49 7.20
C THR A 45 17.58 41.83 6.47
N ASN A 46 16.47 42.24 5.84
CA ASN A 46 16.41 43.54 5.16
C ASN A 46 16.31 44.69 6.17
N VAL A 47 15.44 44.52 7.17
CA VAL A 47 15.30 45.44 8.31
C VAL A 47 16.67 45.66 8.97
N GLY A 48 17.42 44.60 9.24
CA GLY A 48 18.75 44.68 9.81
C GLY A 48 19.76 45.47 8.98
N ARG A 49 19.72 45.32 7.65
CA ARG A 49 20.58 46.07 6.75
C ARG A 49 20.25 47.57 6.72
N VAL A 50 18.98 47.92 6.85
CA VAL A 50 18.51 49.31 6.71
C VAL A 50 18.50 50.05 8.05
N LEU A 51 18.14 49.36 9.14
CA LEU A 51 17.88 49.95 10.45
C LEU A 51 18.90 49.56 11.51
N GLY A 52 19.70 48.51 11.26
CA GLY A 52 20.74 48.03 12.18
C GLY A 52 20.35 46.77 12.97
N PHE A 53 21.33 46.23 13.70
CA PHE A 53 21.25 44.91 14.35
C PHE A 53 20.14 44.81 15.42
N LYS A 54 19.87 45.88 16.18
CA LYS A 54 18.79 45.88 17.18
C LYS A 54 17.43 45.55 16.55
N TYR A 55 17.13 46.14 15.39
CA TYR A 55 15.87 45.91 14.68
C TYR A 55 15.85 44.57 13.94
N PHE A 56 17.01 44.06 13.50
CA PHE A 56 17.14 42.69 13.01
C PHE A 56 16.66 41.68 14.06
N VAL A 57 17.21 41.76 15.29
CA VAL A 57 16.86 40.84 16.37
C VAL A 57 15.39 40.96 16.73
N LEU A 58 14.87 42.18 16.87
CA LEU A 58 13.46 42.41 17.19
C LEU A 58 12.52 41.74 16.17
N VAL A 59 12.70 42.02 14.87
CA VAL A 59 11.84 41.45 13.82
C VAL A 59 12.01 39.94 13.73
N MET A 60 13.23 39.43 13.91
CA MET A 60 13.48 37.99 13.92
C MET A 60 12.73 37.29 15.06
N LEU A 61 12.76 37.84 16.27
CA LEU A 61 12.05 37.28 17.42
C LEU A 61 10.52 37.35 17.24
N LEU A 62 10.00 38.46 16.72
CA LEU A 62 8.56 38.61 16.46
C LEU A 62 8.07 37.67 15.34
N ASP A 63 8.83 37.55 14.25
CA ASP A 63 8.51 36.61 13.17
C ASP A 63 8.65 35.14 13.62
N LEU A 64 9.58 34.84 14.54
CA LEU A 64 9.68 33.51 15.15
C LEU A 64 8.47 33.24 16.06
N ALA A 65 8.13 34.20 16.92
CA ALA A 65 7.03 34.07 17.88
C ALA A 65 5.68 33.84 17.20
N LYS A 66 5.40 34.51 16.06
CA LYS A 66 4.14 34.28 15.33
C LYS A 66 4.07 32.93 14.62
N GLY A 67 5.19 32.22 14.45
CA GLY A 67 5.22 30.83 14.00
C GLY A 67 5.08 29.85 15.17
N LEU A 68 5.83 30.09 16.25
CA LEU A 68 5.87 29.25 17.44
C LEU A 68 4.55 29.28 18.23
N GLY A 69 4.05 30.48 18.54
CA GLY A 69 2.90 30.72 19.42
C GLY A 69 1.63 30.02 18.96
N PRO A 70 1.12 30.29 17.74
CA PRO A 70 -0.05 29.60 17.22
C PRO A 70 0.13 28.08 17.14
N THR A 71 1.29 27.61 16.67
CA THR A 71 1.56 26.18 16.46
C THR A 71 1.55 25.39 17.77
N LEU A 72 2.02 25.97 18.88
CA LEU A 72 1.94 25.37 20.21
C LEU A 72 0.58 25.60 20.87
N GLY A 73 0.09 26.84 20.87
CA GLY A 73 -1.02 27.26 21.71
C GLY A 73 -2.39 26.87 21.19
N PHE A 74 -2.62 26.88 19.88
CA PHE A 74 -3.96 26.61 19.34
C PHE A 74 -4.39 25.15 19.45
N PRO A 75 -3.52 24.14 19.21
CA PRO A 75 -3.87 22.76 19.49
C PRO A 75 -4.28 22.54 20.95
N ALA A 76 -3.51 23.09 21.90
CA ALA A 76 -3.81 23.02 23.33
C ALA A 76 -5.14 23.70 23.70
N ALA A 77 -5.39 24.89 23.16
CA ALA A 77 -6.65 25.62 23.41
C ALA A 77 -7.88 24.88 22.85
N VAL A 78 -7.76 24.24 21.67
CA VAL A 78 -8.86 23.44 21.11
C VAL A 78 -9.12 22.19 21.94
N GLU A 79 -8.07 21.54 22.43
CA GLU A 79 -8.19 20.39 23.33
C GLU A 79 -8.89 20.79 24.65
N GLU A 80 -8.47 21.88 25.28
CA GLU A 80 -9.05 22.41 26.51
C GLU A 80 -10.54 22.76 26.34
N LEU A 81 -10.91 23.44 25.24
CA LEU A 81 -12.29 23.85 24.98
C LEU A 81 -13.22 22.69 24.59
N THR A 82 -12.69 21.59 24.06
CA THR A 82 -13.50 20.49 23.52
C THR A 82 -13.39 19.19 24.33
N GLY A 83 -12.46 19.11 25.27
CA GLY A 83 -12.10 17.88 25.98
C GLY A 83 -11.55 16.78 25.07
N ARG A 84 -11.14 17.12 23.83
CA ARG A 84 -10.67 16.16 22.83
C ARG A 84 -9.41 16.69 22.15
N ALA A 85 -8.33 15.95 22.30
CA ALA A 85 -7.14 16.15 21.49
C ALA A 85 -7.51 16.01 20.00
N VAL A 86 -7.00 16.91 19.17
CA VAL A 86 -7.12 16.83 17.72
C VAL A 86 -5.74 16.47 17.17
N PRO A 87 -5.48 15.16 16.95
CA PRO A 87 -4.22 14.72 16.39
C PRO A 87 -3.92 15.53 15.12
N LEU A 88 -2.67 15.99 15.00
CA LEU A 88 -2.15 16.72 13.86
C LEU A 88 -2.63 18.17 13.70
N LEU A 89 -3.44 18.77 14.58
CA LEU A 89 -3.89 20.18 14.41
C LEU A 89 -2.72 21.19 14.34
N ALA A 90 -1.60 20.90 15.00
CA ALA A 90 -0.39 21.73 14.92
C ALA A 90 0.14 21.88 13.47
N VAL A 91 -0.09 20.87 12.62
CA VAL A 91 0.39 20.78 11.24
C VAL A 91 -0.25 21.86 10.35
N PRO A 92 -1.59 21.91 10.14
CA PRO A 92 -2.22 22.97 9.36
C PRO A 92 -2.05 24.36 9.99
N VAL A 93 -1.98 24.47 11.33
CA VAL A 93 -1.72 25.73 12.03
C VAL A 93 -0.32 26.28 11.71
N ALA A 94 0.71 25.45 11.75
CA ALA A 94 2.08 25.79 11.35
C ALA A 94 2.11 26.26 9.89
N LEU A 95 1.48 25.50 8.99
CA LEU A 95 1.40 25.85 7.58
C LEU A 95 0.74 27.21 7.39
N ALA A 96 -0.40 27.45 8.03
CA ALA A 96 -1.16 28.68 7.94
C ALA A 96 -0.33 29.90 8.39
N ALA A 97 0.39 29.79 9.51
CA ALA A 97 1.26 30.87 9.99
C ALA A 97 2.39 31.20 8.99
N ILE A 98 3.03 30.18 8.39
CA ILE A 98 4.10 30.38 7.42
C ILE A 98 3.56 30.96 6.10
N VAL A 99 2.41 30.45 5.63
CA VAL A 99 1.71 30.96 4.44
C VAL A 99 1.31 32.42 4.67
N GLY A 100 0.77 32.76 5.84
CA GLY A 100 0.47 34.13 6.24
C GLY A 100 1.69 35.04 6.16
N HIS A 101 2.86 34.62 6.65
CA HIS A 101 4.07 35.44 6.53
C HIS A 101 4.52 35.61 5.06
N ASN A 102 4.39 34.57 4.24
CA ASN A 102 4.82 34.59 2.84
C ASN A 102 3.87 35.39 1.94
N TYR A 103 2.58 35.33 2.24
CA TYR A 103 1.47 35.92 1.50
C TYR A 103 0.51 36.66 2.46
N PRO A 104 0.98 37.71 3.16
CA PRO A 104 0.20 38.39 4.18
C PRO A 104 -0.93 39.17 3.53
N VAL A 105 -2.16 38.95 4.03
CA VAL A 105 -3.35 39.69 3.57
C VAL A 105 -3.15 41.21 3.73
N TYR A 106 -2.49 41.64 4.81
CA TYR A 106 -2.24 43.05 5.11
C TYR A 106 -1.28 43.75 4.13
N LEU A 107 -0.51 43.00 3.33
CA LEU A 107 0.38 43.56 2.30
C LEU A 107 0.00 43.09 0.89
N ARG A 108 -1.29 42.85 0.63
CA ARG A 108 -1.79 42.38 -0.68
C ARG A 108 -1.04 41.12 -1.16
N PHE A 109 -0.83 40.18 -0.25
CA PHE A 109 -0.16 38.89 -0.47
C PHE A 109 1.31 38.99 -0.92
N ARG A 110 1.98 40.13 -0.66
CA ARG A 110 3.40 40.33 -0.96
C ARG A 110 4.23 40.34 0.32
N GLY A 111 4.62 39.16 0.79
CA GLY A 111 5.31 38.97 2.07
C GLY A 111 6.78 38.57 1.97
N GLY A 112 7.29 38.04 3.08
CA GLY A 112 8.67 37.62 3.23
C GLY A 112 8.94 36.22 2.66
N LYS A 113 10.02 35.59 3.13
CA LYS A 113 10.39 34.20 2.76
C LYS A 113 10.07 33.18 3.84
N GLY A 114 9.67 33.64 5.03
CA GLY A 114 9.18 32.77 6.08
C GLY A 114 10.24 32.02 6.85
N VAL A 115 11.53 32.34 6.77
CA VAL A 115 12.59 31.58 7.47
C VAL A 115 12.40 31.61 8.99
N ALA A 116 12.27 32.79 9.60
CA ALA A 116 12.07 32.92 11.05
C ALA A 116 10.73 32.32 11.51
N THR A 117 9.63 32.58 10.78
CA THR A 117 8.33 31.96 11.04
C THR A 117 8.37 30.45 10.94
N SER A 118 9.06 29.91 9.93
CA SER A 118 9.22 28.47 9.76
C SER A 118 10.04 27.89 10.90
N LEU A 119 11.14 28.55 11.31
CA LEU A 119 11.93 28.11 12.45
C LEU A 119 11.08 28.03 13.73
N GLY A 120 10.26 29.05 14.01
CA GLY A 120 9.34 29.03 15.15
C GLY A 120 8.31 27.90 15.06
N ALA A 121 7.71 27.71 13.89
CA ALA A 121 6.72 26.64 13.67
C ALA A 121 7.35 25.25 13.77
N VAL A 122 8.52 25.01 13.18
CA VAL A 122 9.17 23.70 13.27
C VAL A 122 9.79 23.44 14.64
N LEU A 123 10.15 24.48 15.40
CA LEU A 123 10.55 24.36 16.80
C LEU A 123 9.39 23.84 17.66
N ALA A 124 8.15 24.19 17.34
CA ALA A 124 6.96 23.63 17.99
C ALA A 124 6.74 22.15 17.63
N LEU A 125 7.04 21.76 16.38
CA LEU A 125 6.76 20.42 15.85
C LEU A 125 7.84 19.39 16.19
N ASP A 126 9.11 19.75 16.05
CA ASP A 126 10.26 18.91 16.38
C ASP A 126 11.41 19.78 16.91
N PRO A 127 11.48 20.00 18.23
CA PRO A 127 12.50 20.85 18.84
C PRO A 127 13.93 20.39 18.55
N THR A 128 14.17 19.09 18.48
CA THR A 128 15.50 18.54 18.24
C THR A 128 15.94 18.78 16.80
N ALA A 129 15.08 18.51 15.82
CA ALA A 129 15.39 18.79 14.42
C ALA A 129 15.53 20.30 14.18
N ALA A 130 14.73 21.14 14.84
CA ALA A 130 14.83 22.59 14.78
C ALA A 130 16.16 23.10 15.35
N ALA A 131 16.62 22.55 16.49
CA ALA A 131 17.93 22.87 17.06
C ALA A 131 19.06 22.49 16.10
N ALA A 132 19.01 21.30 15.49
CA ALA A 132 19.98 20.87 14.49
C ALA A 132 19.97 21.78 13.25
N ALA A 133 18.78 22.21 12.80
CA ALA A 133 18.63 23.16 11.71
C ALA A 133 19.27 24.52 12.01
N ALA A 134 19.11 25.02 13.24
CA ALA A 134 19.72 26.26 13.69
C ALA A 134 21.26 26.15 13.74
N VAL A 135 21.79 25.03 14.24
CA VAL A 135 23.24 24.77 14.24
C VAL A 135 23.76 24.70 12.80
N GLY A 136 23.10 23.93 11.92
CA GLY A 136 23.46 23.82 10.52
C GLY A 136 23.42 25.17 9.80
N PHE A 137 22.40 25.99 10.07
CA PHE A 137 22.33 27.37 9.58
C PHE A 137 23.54 28.19 10.02
N LEU A 138 23.88 28.17 11.31
CA LEU A 138 24.98 28.98 11.87
C LEU A 138 26.34 28.54 11.31
N VAL A 139 26.60 27.24 11.20
CA VAL A 139 27.83 26.69 10.60
C VAL A 139 27.97 27.16 9.16
N VAL A 140 26.93 27.00 8.34
CA VAL A 140 26.94 27.45 6.94
C VAL A 140 27.10 28.95 6.86
N LEU A 141 26.46 29.71 7.76
CA LEU A 141 26.57 31.17 7.79
C LEU A 141 27.99 31.62 8.11
N ALA A 142 28.64 30.99 9.08
CA ALA A 142 30.02 31.30 9.47
C ALA A 142 31.01 31.06 8.31
N ILE A 143 30.84 29.95 7.59
CA ILE A 143 31.71 29.57 6.47
C ILE A 143 31.48 30.48 5.25
N THR A 144 30.21 30.74 4.91
CA THR A 144 29.84 31.23 3.57
C THR A 144 29.40 32.68 3.56
N ARG A 145 28.96 33.18 4.72
CA ARG A 145 28.36 34.49 4.94
C ARG A 145 27.10 34.76 4.10
N TYR A 146 26.50 33.72 3.48
CA TYR A 146 25.25 33.83 2.70
C TYR A 146 24.04 33.38 3.52
N VAL A 147 23.24 34.33 4.01
CA VAL A 147 22.01 34.03 4.79
C VAL A 147 21.04 33.13 4.02
N SER A 148 20.90 33.35 2.71
CA SER A 148 20.00 32.56 1.85
C SER A 148 20.44 31.10 1.74
N MET A 149 21.75 30.84 1.67
CA MET A 149 22.30 29.50 1.60
C MET A 149 22.21 28.79 2.94
N SER A 150 22.55 29.49 4.03
CA SER A 150 22.36 29.01 5.40
C SER A 150 20.92 28.61 5.67
N SER A 151 19.94 29.37 5.17
CA SER A 151 18.51 29.06 5.33
C SER A 151 18.13 27.73 4.66
N ILE A 152 18.59 27.50 3.42
CA ILE A 152 18.27 26.28 2.68
C ILE A 152 18.96 25.07 3.33
N LEU A 153 20.25 25.18 3.64
CA LEU A 153 21.00 24.08 4.26
C LEU A 153 20.51 23.78 5.68
N GLY A 154 20.16 24.80 6.48
CA GLY A 154 19.51 24.61 7.77
C GLY A 154 18.18 23.85 7.64
N GLY A 155 17.33 24.23 6.68
CA GLY A 155 16.11 23.48 6.37
C GLY A 155 16.38 22.05 5.87
N THR A 156 17.50 21.82 5.20
CA THR A 156 17.90 20.47 4.77
C THR A 156 18.32 19.61 5.97
N VAL A 157 19.09 20.17 6.90
CA VAL A 157 19.48 19.51 8.15
C VAL A 157 18.24 19.20 8.99
N PHE A 158 17.26 20.11 9.05
CA PHE A 158 15.97 19.84 9.70
C PHE A 158 15.33 18.56 9.16
N VAL A 159 15.15 18.49 7.83
CA VAL A 159 14.54 17.35 7.14
C VAL A 159 15.33 16.08 7.44
N ALA A 160 16.65 16.11 7.27
CA ALA A 160 17.50 14.93 7.49
C ALA A 160 17.41 14.40 8.93
N VAL A 161 17.53 15.29 9.93
CA VAL A 161 17.49 14.90 11.35
C VAL A 161 16.10 14.41 11.74
N HIS A 162 15.04 15.11 11.31
CA HIS A 162 13.67 14.67 11.54
C HIS A 162 13.47 13.26 10.99
N PHE A 163 13.66 13.04 9.68
CA PHE A 163 13.41 11.73 9.08
C PHE A 163 14.34 10.61 9.58
N SER A 164 15.57 10.90 9.98
CA SER A 164 16.50 9.88 10.52
C SER A 164 16.06 9.30 11.88
N ARG A 165 15.25 10.03 12.65
CA ARG A 165 14.84 9.65 14.01
C ARG A 165 13.52 8.88 14.04
N TYR A 166 12.72 8.98 12.98
CA TYR A 166 11.43 8.30 12.89
C TYR A 166 11.59 6.97 12.15
N ARG A 167 11.25 5.86 12.81
CA ARG A 167 11.25 4.52 12.20
C ARG A 167 10.10 4.30 11.21
N GLY A 168 9.10 5.17 11.22
CA GLY A 168 7.92 5.09 10.36
C GLY A 168 7.29 6.45 10.01
N PRO A 169 8.02 7.42 9.44
CA PRO A 169 7.52 8.79 9.21
C PRO A 169 6.32 8.86 8.25
N TRP A 170 6.09 7.79 7.48
CA TRP A 170 4.95 7.62 6.58
C TRP A 170 3.91 6.61 7.10
N SER A 171 3.87 6.39 8.42
CA SER A 171 2.76 5.68 9.08
C SER A 171 1.45 6.44 8.87
N ALA A 172 0.30 5.79 9.05
CA ALA A 172 -0.99 6.49 8.93
C ALA A 172 -1.12 7.67 9.92
N SER A 173 -0.46 7.58 11.09
CA SER A 173 -0.45 8.63 12.11
C SER A 173 0.49 9.79 11.77
N ASP A 174 1.63 9.53 11.11
CA ASP A 174 2.70 10.52 10.93
C ASP A 174 2.80 11.06 9.50
N ALA A 175 2.17 10.39 8.52
CA ALA A 175 2.28 10.73 7.10
C ALA A 175 1.82 12.17 6.79
N ALA A 176 0.84 12.70 7.53
CA ALA A 176 0.40 14.08 7.37
C ALA A 176 1.51 15.08 7.77
N THR A 177 2.16 14.85 8.90
CA THR A 177 3.29 15.65 9.38
C THR A 177 4.48 15.56 8.42
N ALA A 178 4.83 14.35 7.99
CA ALA A 178 5.91 14.13 7.03
C ALA A 178 5.63 14.82 5.67
N SER A 179 4.40 14.70 5.16
CA SER A 179 3.98 15.36 3.92
C SER A 179 4.09 16.89 4.05
N LEU A 180 3.67 17.44 5.19
CA LEU A 180 3.80 18.88 5.43
C LEU A 180 5.27 19.31 5.47
N ILE A 181 6.15 18.58 6.17
CA ILE A 181 7.57 18.93 6.27
C ILE A 181 8.20 18.99 4.87
N VAL A 182 7.85 18.04 3.99
CA VAL A 182 8.26 18.07 2.59
C VAL A 182 7.72 19.31 1.88
N VAL A 183 6.42 19.62 2.01
CA VAL A 183 5.80 20.82 1.42
C VAL A 183 6.47 22.11 1.90
N LEU A 184 6.75 22.24 3.20
CA LEU A 184 7.42 23.40 3.78
C LEU A 184 8.85 23.54 3.26
N TYR A 185 9.58 22.44 3.11
CA TYR A 185 10.93 22.44 2.55
C TYR A 185 10.93 22.85 1.06
N LEU A 186 10.00 22.32 0.26
CA LEU A 186 9.83 22.72 -1.13
C LEU A 186 9.44 24.20 -1.25
N MET A 187 8.55 24.69 -0.39
CA MET A 187 8.20 26.10 -0.32
C MET A 187 9.41 26.97 0.05
N LEU A 188 10.22 26.56 1.03
CA LEU A 188 11.45 27.24 1.42
C LEU A 188 12.39 27.41 0.21
N ILE A 189 12.63 26.35 -0.55
CA ILE A 189 13.44 26.39 -1.77
C ILE A 189 12.83 27.34 -2.80
N TYR A 190 11.52 27.22 -3.06
CA TYR A 190 10.82 28.05 -4.04
C TYR A 190 10.90 29.55 -3.71
N ARG A 191 10.79 29.92 -2.43
CA ARG A 191 10.92 31.31 -1.95
C ARG A 191 12.37 31.83 -2.04
N HIS A 192 13.35 30.94 -2.17
CA HIS A 192 14.77 31.30 -2.34
C HIS A 192 15.27 31.23 -3.79
N ARG A 193 14.42 30.92 -4.78
CA ARG A 193 14.82 30.83 -6.20
C ARG A 193 15.59 32.04 -6.73
N SER A 194 15.20 33.26 -6.33
CA SER A 194 15.89 34.50 -6.76
C SER A 194 17.25 34.66 -6.08
N ASN A 195 17.43 34.13 -4.88
CA ASN A 195 18.72 34.12 -4.19
C ASN A 195 19.65 33.06 -4.78
N LEU A 196 19.13 31.87 -5.10
CA LEU A 196 19.90 30.85 -5.79
C LEU A 196 20.41 31.37 -7.14
N ARG A 197 19.56 32.10 -7.88
CA ARG A 197 19.98 32.81 -9.09
C ARG A 197 21.12 33.81 -8.82
N ARG A 198 20.99 34.68 -7.82
CA ARG A 198 22.06 35.63 -7.45
C ARG A 198 23.34 34.96 -6.96
N ILE A 199 23.26 33.83 -6.26
CA ILE A 199 24.45 33.05 -5.84
C ILE A 199 25.16 32.51 -7.09
N ARG A 200 24.40 31.93 -8.04
CA ARG A 200 24.94 31.46 -9.32
C ARG A 200 25.60 32.58 -10.12
N GLU A 201 25.00 33.76 -10.11
CA GLU A 201 25.51 34.96 -10.79
C GLU A 201 26.64 35.68 -10.00
N GLY A 202 26.96 35.23 -8.77
CA GLY A 202 27.96 35.89 -7.91
C GLY A 202 27.53 37.25 -7.36
N THR A 203 26.24 37.58 -7.40
CA THR A 203 25.67 38.88 -7.00
C THR A 203 24.95 38.86 -5.65
N GLU A 204 24.85 37.70 -5.00
CA GLU A 204 24.22 37.59 -3.68
C GLU A 204 25.05 38.33 -2.62
N SER A 205 24.36 39.03 -1.71
CA SER A 205 25.02 39.79 -0.65
C SER A 205 25.53 38.88 0.47
N LYS A 206 26.77 39.14 0.92
CA LYS A 206 27.39 38.51 2.09
C LYS A 206 27.16 39.36 3.34
N VAL A 207 27.01 38.72 4.50
CA VAL A 207 26.97 39.41 5.79
C VAL A 207 28.32 40.07 6.05
N GLY A 208 28.32 41.34 6.45
CA GLY A 208 29.53 42.10 6.81
C GLY A 208 30.40 42.58 5.66
N ALA A 209 29.98 42.41 4.39
CA ALA A 209 30.75 42.88 3.23
C ALA A 209 30.07 44.08 2.55
N PRO A 210 30.84 45.08 2.06
CA PRO A 210 30.32 46.09 1.13
C PRO A 210 29.83 45.43 -0.18
N LYS A 211 28.98 46.15 -0.94
CA LYS A 211 28.30 45.68 -2.17
C LYS A 211 29.25 44.83 -3.04
N PRO A 212 28.88 43.58 -3.42
CA PRO A 212 29.81 42.67 -4.08
C PRO A 212 30.22 43.18 -5.47
N ARG A 213 31.53 43.21 -5.75
CA ARG A 213 32.06 43.22 -7.12
C ARG A 213 31.82 41.84 -7.74
N ARG A 214 31.44 41.80 -9.02
CA ARG A 214 31.22 40.57 -9.79
C ARG A 214 32.49 39.72 -9.81
N GLU A 215 32.58 38.73 -8.93
CA GLU A 215 33.55 37.65 -9.03
C GLU A 215 32.77 36.33 -9.15
N GLY A 216 32.55 35.95 -10.41
CA GLY A 216 31.96 34.66 -10.75
C GLY A 216 32.96 33.55 -10.53
N ARG A 217 32.78 32.75 -9.49
CA ARG A 217 33.30 31.36 -9.38
C ARG A 217 32.77 30.55 -8.18
N VAL A 218 31.96 31.13 -7.30
CA VAL A 218 31.44 30.42 -6.10
C VAL A 218 30.21 29.53 -6.40
N GLY A 219 29.60 29.64 -7.58
CA GLY A 219 28.34 28.97 -7.90
C GLY A 219 28.40 27.44 -7.97
N LEU A 220 29.49 26.85 -8.47
CA LEU A 220 29.53 25.42 -8.79
C LEU A 220 29.72 24.52 -7.55
N ALA A 221 30.62 24.90 -6.63
CA ALA A 221 30.87 24.13 -5.41
C ALA A 221 29.66 24.13 -4.46
N VAL A 222 28.96 25.27 -4.40
CA VAL A 222 27.73 25.44 -3.61
C VAL A 222 26.55 24.65 -4.20
N LEU A 223 26.35 24.74 -5.52
CA LEU A 223 25.31 23.95 -6.20
C LEU A 223 25.62 22.45 -6.12
N GLY A 224 26.89 22.07 -6.20
CA GLY A 224 27.36 20.70 -5.99
C GLY A 224 27.06 20.19 -4.58
N ALA A 225 27.32 20.98 -3.54
CA ALA A 225 27.01 20.61 -2.16
C ALA A 225 25.50 20.48 -1.91
N LEU A 226 24.69 21.41 -2.43
CA LEU A 226 23.22 21.36 -2.34
C LEU A 226 22.64 20.15 -3.09
N GLY A 227 23.17 19.85 -4.28
CA GLY A 227 22.77 18.69 -5.07
C GLY A 227 23.14 17.38 -4.40
N ALA A 228 24.36 17.27 -3.85
CA ALA A 228 24.83 16.09 -3.14
C ALA A 228 23.96 15.80 -1.91
N ILE A 229 23.61 16.81 -1.11
CA ILE A 229 22.81 16.62 0.10
C ILE A 229 21.35 16.27 -0.23
N ALA A 230 20.75 16.91 -1.25
CA ALA A 230 19.42 16.53 -1.72
C ALA A 230 19.39 15.07 -2.21
N ALA A 231 20.43 14.64 -2.92
CA ALA A 231 20.61 13.24 -3.30
C ALA A 231 20.78 12.33 -2.07
N THR A 232 21.54 12.74 -1.04
CA THR A 232 21.68 11.96 0.20
C THR A 232 20.35 11.80 0.94
N VAL A 233 19.50 12.85 1.00
CA VAL A 233 18.17 12.76 1.63
C VAL A 233 17.24 11.85 0.81
N ALA A 234 17.26 11.97 -0.52
CA ALA A 234 16.46 11.11 -1.40
C ALA A 234 16.91 9.63 -1.32
N VAL A 235 18.22 9.38 -1.29
CA VAL A 235 18.81 8.05 -1.12
C VAL A 235 18.52 7.53 0.29
N GLY A 236 18.66 8.33 1.33
CA GLY A 236 18.35 7.95 2.71
C GLY A 236 16.87 7.58 2.88
N ALA A 237 15.95 8.37 2.33
CA ALA A 237 14.53 8.04 2.31
C ALA A 237 14.25 6.77 1.50
N GLY A 238 14.86 6.63 0.32
CA GLY A 238 14.73 5.45 -0.54
C GLY A 238 15.24 4.16 0.13
N VAL A 239 16.42 4.21 0.76
CA VAL A 239 17.02 3.10 1.52
C VAL A 239 16.16 2.75 2.73
N THR A 240 15.62 3.75 3.44
CA THR A 240 14.74 3.51 4.60
C THR A 240 13.41 2.88 4.19
N LEU A 241 12.82 3.32 3.07
CA LEU A 241 11.62 2.70 2.50
C LEU A 241 11.91 1.27 2.00
N ALA A 242 13.05 1.05 1.33
CA ALA A 242 13.44 -0.26 0.82
C ALA A 242 13.75 -1.27 1.94
N ARG A 243 14.17 -0.80 3.12
CA ARG A 243 14.46 -1.62 4.31
C ARG A 243 13.25 -1.85 5.22
N ARG A 244 12.04 -1.41 4.85
CA ARG A 244 10.85 -1.72 5.65
C ARG A 244 10.60 -3.23 5.62
N PRO A 245 10.63 -3.93 6.77
CA PRO A 245 10.33 -5.36 6.79
C PRO A 245 8.90 -5.58 6.30
N ALA A 246 8.69 -6.70 5.60
CA ALA A 246 7.34 -7.13 5.30
C ALA A 246 6.61 -7.44 6.62
N PRO A 247 5.30 -7.17 6.71
CA PRO A 247 4.52 -7.59 7.87
C PRO A 247 4.66 -9.10 8.08
N THR A 248 4.79 -9.51 9.34
CA THR A 248 4.72 -10.92 9.74
C THR A 248 3.59 -11.10 10.74
N LEU A 249 3.09 -12.32 10.85
CA LEU A 249 2.09 -12.70 11.85
C LEU A 249 2.55 -13.98 12.53
N ARG A 250 2.43 -14.02 13.85
CA ARG A 250 2.81 -15.18 14.67
C ARG A 250 1.57 -15.83 15.24
N ILE A 251 1.47 -17.14 15.07
CA ILE A 251 0.39 -17.97 15.61
C ILE A 251 1.01 -19.27 16.10
N GLY A 252 0.91 -19.53 17.42
CA GLY A 252 1.52 -20.72 18.02
C GLY A 252 3.03 -20.78 17.75
N GLY A 253 3.50 -21.92 17.24
CA GLY A 253 4.89 -22.16 16.86
C GLY A 253 5.28 -21.67 15.46
N THR A 254 4.36 -21.08 14.69
CA THR A 254 4.59 -20.68 13.30
C THR A 254 4.56 -19.18 13.09
N GLU A 255 5.41 -18.75 12.16
CA GLU A 255 5.44 -17.39 11.64
C GLU A 255 5.04 -17.38 10.17
N LEU A 256 4.05 -16.54 9.83
CA LEU A 256 3.70 -16.23 8.46
C LEU A 256 4.57 -15.07 7.98
N VAL A 257 5.33 -15.33 6.92
CA VAL A 257 6.29 -14.37 6.36
C VAL A 257 6.07 -14.26 4.85
N GLU A 258 6.00 -13.03 4.34
CA GLU A 258 6.03 -12.79 2.90
C GLU A 258 7.44 -13.12 2.37
N VAL A 259 7.54 -14.21 1.60
CA VAL A 259 8.82 -14.71 1.04
C VAL A 259 9.07 -14.23 -0.39
N SER A 260 8.01 -13.86 -1.10
CA SER A 260 8.12 -13.34 -2.47
C SER A 260 7.02 -12.35 -2.80
N ARG A 261 7.38 -11.41 -3.67
CA ARG A 261 6.46 -10.44 -4.24
C ARG A 261 6.79 -10.20 -5.70
N VAL A 262 5.80 -10.45 -6.56
CA VAL A 262 5.91 -10.23 -8.00
C VAL A 262 4.74 -9.38 -8.49
N ARG A 263 4.85 -8.88 -9.72
CA ARG A 263 3.76 -8.17 -10.39
C ARG A 263 3.44 -8.86 -11.69
N THR A 264 2.16 -8.93 -12.02
CA THR A 264 1.67 -9.47 -13.30
C THR A 264 1.93 -8.50 -14.45
N GLY A 265 2.14 -7.22 -14.15
CA GLY A 265 2.13 -6.16 -15.16
C GLY A 265 0.71 -5.71 -15.57
N TYR A 266 -0.32 -6.41 -15.11
CA TYR A 266 -1.72 -6.18 -15.44
C TYR A 266 -2.54 -5.94 -14.16
N GLN A 267 -3.42 -4.93 -14.18
CA GLN A 267 -4.34 -4.70 -13.05
C GLN A 267 -5.44 -5.77 -13.00
N ARG A 268 -6.14 -5.88 -11.86
CA ARG A 268 -7.19 -6.87 -11.60
C ARG A 268 -6.68 -8.29 -11.81
N ALA A 269 -5.65 -8.66 -11.05
CA ALA A 269 -5.29 -10.07 -10.91
C ALA A 269 -6.39 -10.74 -10.07
N GLU A 270 -7.07 -11.72 -10.64
CA GLU A 270 -8.24 -12.38 -10.09
C GLU A 270 -8.08 -13.87 -10.39
N SER A 271 -8.42 -14.75 -9.43
CA SER A 271 -8.21 -16.20 -9.55
C SER A 271 -6.73 -16.63 -9.74
N LEU A 272 -6.26 -17.52 -8.89
CA LEU A 272 -4.93 -18.09 -9.02
C LEU A 272 -4.89 -19.50 -8.48
N THR A 273 -3.93 -20.28 -8.96
CA THR A 273 -3.80 -21.69 -8.62
C THR A 273 -2.34 -22.12 -8.72
N PHE A 274 -1.92 -22.98 -7.79
CA PHE A 274 -0.67 -23.69 -7.89
C PHE A 274 -0.84 -24.96 -8.73
N ALA A 275 0.21 -25.33 -9.45
CA ALA A 275 0.33 -26.58 -10.19
C ALA A 275 1.72 -27.21 -9.95
N ASP A 276 1.87 -28.49 -10.29
CA ASP A 276 3.15 -29.22 -10.17
C ASP A 276 3.76 -29.16 -8.77
N GLY A 277 2.95 -29.49 -7.76
CA GLY A 277 3.34 -29.43 -6.35
C GLY A 277 3.79 -28.05 -5.88
N GLY A 278 3.23 -26.99 -6.48
CA GLY A 278 3.57 -25.60 -6.16
C GLY A 278 4.60 -24.95 -7.08
N ARG A 279 5.29 -25.70 -7.95
CA ARG A 279 6.37 -25.19 -8.80
C ARG A 279 5.90 -24.20 -9.87
N VAL A 280 4.62 -24.24 -10.24
CA VAL A 280 4.02 -23.29 -11.16
C VAL A 280 2.85 -22.59 -10.48
N LEU A 281 2.81 -21.26 -10.58
CA LEU A 281 1.71 -20.44 -10.12
C LEU A 281 1.09 -19.73 -11.32
N ALA A 282 -0.19 -19.98 -11.58
CA ALA A 282 -0.95 -19.31 -12.63
C ALA A 282 -1.89 -18.27 -12.05
N VAL A 283 -1.96 -17.09 -12.67
CA VAL A 283 -2.76 -15.95 -12.21
C VAL A 283 -3.55 -15.37 -13.38
N ALA A 284 -4.88 -15.34 -13.27
CA ALA A 284 -5.71 -14.72 -14.31
C ALA A 284 -5.79 -13.19 -14.13
N CYS A 285 -5.88 -12.48 -15.25
CA CYS A 285 -5.93 -11.02 -15.33
C CYS A 285 -7.06 -10.62 -16.28
N PRO A 286 -8.34 -10.65 -15.81
CA PRO A 286 -9.51 -10.63 -16.67
C PRO A 286 -9.65 -9.38 -17.53
N ARG A 287 -9.30 -8.22 -16.97
CA ARG A 287 -9.40 -6.94 -17.69
C ARG A 287 -8.57 -6.87 -18.98
N TYR A 288 -7.53 -7.69 -19.09
CA TYR A 288 -6.57 -7.65 -20.19
C TYR A 288 -6.59 -8.91 -21.06
N ASN A 289 -7.53 -9.84 -20.79
CA ASN A 289 -7.59 -11.15 -21.45
C ASN A 289 -6.24 -11.88 -21.36
N ARG A 290 -5.64 -11.92 -20.15
CA ARG A 290 -4.34 -12.54 -19.89
C ARG A 290 -4.40 -13.52 -18.74
N ALA A 291 -3.54 -14.53 -18.80
CA ALA A 291 -3.06 -15.25 -17.63
C ALA A 291 -1.54 -15.15 -17.57
N VAL A 292 -0.98 -15.01 -16.36
CA VAL A 292 0.47 -14.91 -16.13
C VAL A 292 0.92 -16.13 -15.35
N LEU A 293 1.98 -16.77 -15.83
CA LEU A 293 2.59 -17.92 -15.19
C LEU A 293 3.88 -17.49 -14.50
N TYR A 294 4.09 -18.02 -13.30
CA TYR A 294 5.31 -17.89 -12.53
C TYR A 294 5.87 -19.27 -12.21
N ARG A 295 7.20 -19.39 -12.21
CA ARG A 295 7.89 -20.51 -11.57
C ARG A 295 8.15 -20.16 -10.12
N VAL A 296 7.85 -21.08 -9.21
CA VAL A 296 8.06 -20.92 -7.78
C VAL A 296 9.07 -21.98 -7.34
N ASP A 297 10.12 -21.54 -6.64
CA ASP A 297 11.11 -22.45 -6.06
C ASP A 297 10.67 -22.98 -4.68
N GLU A 298 11.49 -23.87 -4.09
CA GLU A 298 11.22 -24.48 -2.78
C GLU A 298 11.15 -23.45 -1.63
N ASP A 299 11.76 -22.27 -1.81
CA ASP A 299 11.70 -21.19 -0.84
C ASP A 299 10.46 -20.30 -0.99
N GLY A 300 9.63 -20.57 -2.00
CA GLY A 300 8.44 -19.80 -2.34
C GLY A 300 8.76 -18.54 -3.16
N ARG A 301 9.94 -18.43 -3.79
CA ARG A 301 10.28 -17.31 -4.66
C ARG A 301 9.68 -17.48 -6.04
N ALA A 302 8.76 -16.59 -6.40
CA ALA A 302 8.19 -16.52 -7.73
C ALA A 302 9.12 -15.77 -8.70
N THR A 303 9.29 -16.35 -9.89
CA THR A 303 9.95 -15.74 -11.05
C THR A 303 9.01 -15.82 -12.25
N HIS A 304 8.96 -14.77 -13.06
CA HIS A 304 8.08 -14.73 -14.24
C HIS A 304 8.47 -15.86 -15.20
N LEU A 305 7.47 -16.62 -15.66
CA LEU A 305 7.65 -17.70 -16.63
C LEU A 305 7.11 -17.30 -18.00
N ARG A 306 5.83 -16.90 -18.08
CA ARG A 306 5.17 -16.61 -19.37
C ARG A 306 3.90 -15.78 -19.20
N ASP A 307 3.61 -14.95 -20.20
CA ASP A 307 2.30 -14.31 -20.38
C ASP A 307 1.48 -15.05 -21.45
N LEU A 308 0.29 -15.49 -21.08
CA LEU A 308 -0.68 -16.12 -21.99
C LEU A 308 -1.64 -15.06 -22.52
N ARG A 309 -1.75 -14.96 -23.84
CA ARG A 309 -2.79 -14.19 -24.53
C ARG A 309 -4.02 -15.06 -24.67
N LEU A 310 -5.12 -14.62 -24.12
CA LEU A 310 -6.37 -15.37 -24.13
C LEU A 310 -7.36 -14.75 -25.12
N PRO A 311 -8.09 -15.57 -25.89
CA PRO A 311 -9.11 -15.11 -26.81
C PRO A 311 -10.38 -14.60 -26.11
N GLY A 312 -10.59 -14.96 -24.84
CA GLY A 312 -11.68 -14.47 -24.01
C GLY A 312 -11.20 -13.81 -22.72
N ARG A 313 -12.14 -13.26 -21.97
CA ARG A 313 -11.92 -12.76 -20.61
C ARG A 313 -11.81 -13.97 -19.67
N PRO A 314 -10.65 -14.25 -19.05
CA PRO A 314 -10.55 -15.32 -18.07
C PRO A 314 -11.41 -15.00 -16.85
N VAL A 315 -12.01 -16.02 -16.28
CA VAL A 315 -12.87 -15.94 -15.09
C VAL A 315 -12.24 -16.77 -13.97
N ALA A 316 -11.85 -18.01 -14.29
CA ALA A 316 -11.17 -18.89 -13.37
C ALA A 316 -9.92 -19.51 -14.01
N VAL A 317 -8.89 -19.71 -13.20
CA VAL A 317 -7.74 -20.56 -13.54
C VAL A 317 -7.60 -21.66 -12.49
N ARG A 318 -7.51 -22.91 -12.95
CA ARG A 318 -7.40 -24.10 -12.08
C ARG A 318 -6.37 -25.06 -12.63
N ALA A 319 -5.67 -25.75 -11.75
CA ALA A 319 -4.76 -26.83 -12.11
C ALA A 319 -5.43 -28.18 -11.86
N SER A 320 -5.26 -29.12 -12.79
CA SER A 320 -5.70 -30.51 -12.61
C SER A 320 -4.94 -31.43 -13.57
N GLY A 321 -4.58 -32.63 -13.12
CA GLY A 321 -3.89 -33.64 -13.94
C GLY A 321 -2.66 -33.10 -14.68
N GLY A 322 -1.82 -32.29 -14.01
CA GLY A 322 -0.61 -31.71 -14.61
C GLY A 322 -0.84 -30.65 -15.68
N ARG A 323 -2.07 -30.13 -15.81
CA ARG A 323 -2.46 -29.10 -16.79
C ARG A 323 -3.09 -27.90 -16.09
N LEU A 324 -3.06 -26.76 -16.78
CA LEU A 324 -3.75 -25.55 -16.39
C LEU A 324 -5.00 -25.37 -17.25
N PHE A 325 -6.13 -25.11 -16.63
CA PHE A 325 -7.40 -24.83 -17.29
C PHE A 325 -7.78 -23.40 -17.04
N VAL A 326 -8.03 -22.65 -18.11
CA VAL A 326 -8.46 -21.25 -18.05
C VAL A 326 -9.87 -21.14 -18.61
N LEU A 327 -10.83 -20.96 -17.70
CA LEU A 327 -12.23 -20.71 -17.99
C LEU A 327 -12.42 -19.28 -18.48
N GLN A 328 -13.09 -19.08 -19.60
CA GLN A 328 -13.18 -17.80 -20.29
C GLN A 328 -14.60 -17.47 -20.73
N ARG A 329 -14.95 -16.19 -20.62
CA ARG A 329 -16.10 -15.59 -21.28
C ARG A 329 -15.67 -14.98 -22.62
N PRO A 330 -16.49 -15.06 -23.68
CA PRO A 330 -16.24 -14.29 -24.89
C PRO A 330 -16.27 -12.78 -24.57
N HIS A 331 -15.59 -11.98 -25.38
CA HIS A 331 -15.50 -10.53 -25.17
C HIS A 331 -16.12 -9.75 -26.33
N GLY A 332 -16.41 -8.46 -26.13
CA GLY A 332 -17.02 -7.62 -27.16
C GLY A 332 -18.42 -8.15 -27.53
N ASP A 333 -18.75 -8.15 -28.82
CA ASP A 333 -20.07 -8.59 -29.29
C ASP A 333 -20.29 -10.11 -29.13
N ALA A 334 -19.21 -10.90 -29.17
CA ALA A 334 -19.28 -12.36 -29.02
C ALA A 334 -19.85 -12.79 -27.66
N ARG A 335 -19.78 -11.93 -26.63
CA ARG A 335 -20.35 -12.23 -25.30
C ARG A 335 -21.86 -12.49 -25.32
N HIS A 336 -22.54 -12.03 -26.37
CA HIS A 336 -23.98 -12.20 -26.55
C HIS A 336 -24.32 -13.36 -27.48
N LEU A 337 -23.36 -13.81 -28.27
CA LEU A 337 -23.56 -14.72 -29.40
C LEU A 337 -22.92 -16.10 -29.20
N GLU A 338 -21.96 -16.20 -28.28
CA GLU A 338 -21.17 -17.41 -28.07
C GLU A 338 -21.20 -17.85 -26.60
N GLU A 339 -21.11 -19.17 -26.40
CA GLU A 339 -20.91 -19.76 -25.10
C GLU A 339 -19.49 -19.49 -24.58
N GLY A 340 -19.36 -19.44 -23.26
CA GLY A 340 -18.07 -19.54 -22.59
C GLY A 340 -17.41 -20.89 -22.85
N PHE A 341 -16.09 -20.88 -22.75
CA PHE A 341 -15.24 -22.02 -23.03
C PHE A 341 -14.06 -22.04 -22.07
N TRP A 342 -13.43 -23.20 -21.91
CA TRP A 342 -12.09 -23.25 -21.34
C TRP A 342 -11.05 -23.59 -22.41
N GLU A 343 -9.80 -23.25 -22.10
CA GLU A 343 -8.63 -23.76 -22.80
C GLU A 343 -7.74 -24.47 -21.78
N ALA A 344 -7.22 -25.63 -22.15
CA ALA A 344 -6.21 -26.34 -21.38
C ALA A 344 -4.82 -25.96 -21.88
N PHE A 345 -3.87 -25.87 -20.96
CA PHE A 345 -2.47 -25.56 -21.23
C PHE A 345 -1.58 -26.54 -20.47
N ASP A 346 -0.44 -26.87 -21.06
CA ASP A 346 0.65 -27.48 -20.30
C ASP A 346 1.24 -26.48 -19.29
N LEU A 347 2.13 -26.95 -18.43
CA LEU A 347 2.76 -26.14 -17.38
C LEU A 347 3.75 -25.10 -17.93
N GLN A 348 4.07 -25.17 -19.23
CA GLN A 348 4.87 -24.19 -19.96
C GLN A 348 3.99 -23.16 -20.69
N GLY A 349 2.66 -23.31 -20.60
CA GLY A 349 1.68 -22.41 -21.18
C GLY A 349 1.38 -22.65 -22.66
N ASN A 350 1.67 -23.84 -23.19
CA ASN A 350 1.26 -24.21 -24.54
C ASN A 350 -0.14 -24.83 -24.51
N PRO A 351 -1.04 -24.47 -25.46
CA PRO A 351 -2.38 -25.05 -25.52
C PRO A 351 -2.34 -26.58 -25.71
N VAL A 352 -3.24 -27.27 -25.02
CA VAL A 352 -3.46 -28.72 -25.12
C VAL A 352 -4.86 -28.97 -25.69
N GLY A 353 -4.91 -29.28 -26.99
CA GLY A 353 -6.16 -29.50 -27.72
C GLY A 353 -6.91 -28.22 -28.10
N SER A 354 -8.15 -28.36 -28.55
CA SER A 354 -9.05 -27.25 -28.90
C SER A 354 -9.78 -26.63 -27.70
N LYS A 355 -10.47 -25.50 -27.94
CA LYS A 355 -11.42 -24.94 -26.97
C LYS A 355 -12.57 -25.92 -26.72
N PHE A 356 -13.03 -26.00 -25.48
CA PHE A 356 -14.20 -26.78 -25.11
C PHE A 356 -15.26 -25.86 -24.51
N ARG A 357 -16.47 -25.88 -25.09
CA ARG A 357 -17.58 -25.02 -24.69
C ARG A 357 -18.27 -25.61 -23.46
N VAL A 358 -18.52 -24.75 -22.47
CA VAL A 358 -19.04 -25.19 -21.16
C VAL A 358 -20.43 -24.64 -20.88
N GLY A 359 -20.83 -23.53 -21.50
CA GLY A 359 -22.15 -22.93 -21.35
C GLY A 359 -22.12 -21.41 -21.35
N TRP A 360 -23.28 -20.80 -21.15
CA TRP A 360 -23.46 -19.34 -21.23
C TRP A 360 -23.02 -18.65 -19.93
N ASP A 361 -22.18 -17.63 -20.08
CA ASP A 361 -21.62 -16.81 -18.99
C ASP A 361 -21.08 -17.62 -17.79
N PRO A 362 -19.98 -18.36 -17.95
CA PRO A 362 -19.41 -19.16 -16.86
C PRO A 362 -18.81 -18.30 -15.74
N ASP A 363 -19.01 -18.71 -14.49
CA ASP A 363 -18.67 -17.94 -13.28
C ASP A 363 -17.51 -18.54 -12.48
N ASP A 364 -17.49 -19.86 -12.30
CA ASP A 364 -16.42 -20.54 -11.56
C ASP A 364 -16.25 -21.98 -12.04
N LEU A 365 -15.13 -22.59 -11.65
CA LEU A 365 -14.74 -23.94 -12.00
C LEU A 365 -14.03 -24.61 -10.83
N ALA A 366 -14.38 -25.86 -10.58
CA ALA A 366 -13.63 -26.76 -9.70
C ALA A 366 -13.40 -28.13 -10.36
N PHE A 367 -12.38 -28.84 -9.92
CA PHE A 367 -12.07 -30.20 -10.37
C PHE A 367 -12.19 -31.18 -9.20
N SER A 368 -12.58 -32.41 -9.49
CA SER A 368 -12.42 -33.51 -8.54
C SER A 368 -10.92 -33.76 -8.26
N PRO A 369 -10.56 -34.30 -7.08
CA PRO A 369 -9.16 -34.56 -6.72
C PRO A 369 -8.42 -35.48 -7.71
N ASP A 370 -9.13 -36.45 -8.27
CA ASP A 370 -8.61 -37.37 -9.29
C ASP A 370 -8.52 -36.74 -10.70
N GLY A 371 -9.02 -35.52 -10.87
CA GLY A 371 -9.03 -34.77 -12.11
C GLY A 371 -9.92 -35.34 -13.21
N ARG A 372 -10.76 -36.34 -12.92
CA ARG A 372 -11.67 -36.96 -13.90
C ARG A 372 -12.92 -36.13 -14.17
N TRP A 373 -13.31 -35.30 -13.21
CA TRP A 373 -14.52 -34.49 -13.28
C TRP A 373 -14.20 -33.02 -13.13
N ALA A 374 -14.92 -32.20 -13.87
CA ALA A 374 -14.96 -30.77 -13.69
C ALA A 374 -16.39 -30.29 -13.48
N PHE A 375 -16.52 -29.29 -12.63
CA PHE A 375 -17.77 -28.73 -12.17
C PHE A 375 -17.74 -27.24 -12.50
N VAL A 376 -18.51 -26.83 -13.52
CA VAL A 376 -18.54 -25.46 -14.03
C VAL A 376 -19.86 -24.81 -13.65
N LEU A 377 -19.78 -23.66 -13.00
CA LEU A 377 -20.96 -22.82 -12.77
C LEU A 377 -21.20 -21.90 -13.96
N THR A 378 -22.46 -21.80 -14.36
CA THR A 378 -22.91 -20.88 -15.41
C THR A 378 -24.13 -20.12 -14.92
N SER A 379 -24.08 -18.80 -14.90
CA SER A 379 -25.22 -17.94 -14.54
C SER A 379 -26.22 -17.79 -15.68
N GLY A 380 -25.81 -18.08 -16.92
CA GLY A 380 -26.63 -17.79 -18.10
C GLY A 380 -26.82 -16.29 -18.38
N HIS A 381 -26.19 -15.41 -17.58
CA HIS A 381 -26.32 -13.97 -17.67
C HIS A 381 -25.43 -13.40 -18.79
N ALA A 382 -25.93 -13.33 -20.02
CA ALA A 382 -25.26 -12.51 -21.04
C ALA A 382 -26.05 -11.21 -21.26
N GLU A 383 -25.35 -10.07 -21.11
CA GLU A 383 -25.90 -8.70 -21.13
C GLU A 383 -26.95 -8.51 -22.25
N GLY A 384 -28.24 -8.61 -21.91
CA GLY A 384 -29.33 -8.11 -22.76
C GLY A 384 -30.16 -9.09 -23.59
N GLU A 385 -30.52 -10.31 -23.16
CA GLU A 385 -31.60 -11.05 -23.86
C GLU A 385 -32.28 -12.23 -23.13
N GLN A 386 -33.54 -12.50 -23.53
CA GLN A 386 -34.40 -13.64 -23.18
C GLN A 386 -34.01 -14.91 -23.97
N GLY A 387 -34.28 -16.10 -23.41
CA GLY A 387 -34.10 -17.40 -24.11
C GLY A 387 -32.78 -18.14 -23.85
N LYS A 388 -31.94 -17.64 -22.94
CA LYS A 388 -30.72 -18.34 -22.48
C LYS A 388 -31.06 -19.38 -21.41
N PRO A 389 -30.24 -20.44 -21.25
CA PRO A 389 -30.48 -21.45 -20.22
C PRO A 389 -30.49 -20.83 -18.83
N ASP A 390 -31.31 -21.39 -17.95
CA ASP A 390 -31.27 -21.05 -16.53
C ASP A 390 -29.86 -21.26 -15.96
N PRO A 391 -29.52 -20.55 -14.86
CA PRO A 391 -28.27 -20.80 -14.14
C PRO A 391 -28.14 -22.30 -13.82
N ALA A 392 -26.92 -22.84 -13.92
CA ALA A 392 -26.72 -24.27 -13.81
C ALA A 392 -25.33 -24.62 -13.28
N LEU A 393 -25.26 -25.80 -12.67
CA LEU A 393 -24.01 -26.55 -12.49
C LEU A 393 -23.87 -27.53 -13.66
N VAL A 394 -22.79 -27.37 -14.44
CA VAL A 394 -22.44 -28.25 -15.55
C VAL A 394 -21.34 -29.20 -15.11
N VAL A 395 -21.60 -30.51 -15.22
CA VAL A 395 -20.64 -31.57 -14.90
C VAL A 395 -19.99 -32.08 -16.18
N VAL A 396 -18.67 -32.09 -16.22
CA VAL A 396 -17.87 -32.43 -17.40
C VAL A 396 -16.93 -33.59 -17.07
N SER A 397 -16.92 -34.61 -17.92
CA SER A 397 -15.87 -35.63 -17.93
C SER A 397 -14.60 -35.07 -18.57
N VAL A 398 -13.48 -35.20 -17.88
CA VAL A 398 -12.19 -34.63 -18.27
C VAL A 398 -11.30 -35.75 -18.80
N GLY A 399 -11.00 -35.67 -20.10
CA GLY A 399 -10.06 -36.55 -20.78
C GLY A 399 -8.64 -36.00 -20.89
N ASP A 400 -7.76 -36.78 -21.50
CA ASP A 400 -6.34 -36.44 -21.73
C ASP A 400 -6.17 -35.26 -22.68
N ARG A 401 -7.12 -35.09 -23.61
CA ARG A 401 -7.22 -33.90 -24.46
C ARG A 401 -8.60 -33.28 -24.37
N THR A 402 -8.70 -32.00 -24.72
CA THR A 402 -9.98 -31.27 -24.66
C THR A 402 -11.01 -31.77 -25.65
N GLU A 403 -10.61 -32.44 -26.73
CA GLU A 403 -11.53 -33.07 -27.67
C GLU A 403 -12.25 -34.29 -27.06
N ASP A 404 -11.70 -34.89 -26.01
CA ASP A 404 -12.27 -36.05 -25.31
C ASP A 404 -13.24 -35.67 -24.20
N HIS A 405 -13.36 -34.37 -23.90
CA HIS A 405 -14.21 -33.86 -22.82
C HIS A 405 -15.68 -34.02 -23.21
N ARG A 406 -16.53 -34.35 -22.24
CA ARG A 406 -17.98 -34.48 -22.49
C ARG A 406 -18.78 -33.87 -21.34
N ILE A 407 -19.81 -33.11 -21.67
CA ILE A 407 -20.82 -32.72 -20.68
C ILE A 407 -21.61 -33.97 -20.31
N LEU A 408 -21.58 -34.36 -19.04
CA LEU A 408 -22.31 -35.51 -18.52
C LEU A 408 -23.69 -35.13 -18.01
N ALA A 409 -23.76 -34.03 -17.27
CA ALA A 409 -24.99 -33.60 -16.61
C ALA A 409 -25.07 -32.08 -16.49
N ARG A 410 -26.30 -31.59 -16.34
CA ARG A 410 -26.61 -30.21 -16.01
C ARG A 410 -27.67 -30.18 -14.92
N LEU A 411 -27.34 -29.61 -13.77
CA LEU A 411 -28.28 -29.33 -12.69
C LEU A 411 -28.70 -27.87 -12.79
N SER A 412 -29.96 -27.62 -13.16
CA SER A 412 -30.52 -26.28 -13.24
C SER A 412 -30.83 -25.71 -11.84
N LEU A 413 -30.45 -24.46 -11.62
CA LEU A 413 -30.67 -23.67 -10.41
C LEU A 413 -31.85 -22.72 -10.71
N THR A 414 -33.07 -23.25 -10.58
CA THR A 414 -34.28 -22.64 -11.17
C THR A 414 -35.00 -21.65 -10.27
N VAL A 415 -34.44 -21.28 -9.11
CA VAL A 415 -35.12 -20.33 -8.23
C VAL A 415 -34.94 -18.91 -8.79
N PRO A 416 -36.03 -18.13 -8.96
CA PRO A 416 -35.93 -16.77 -9.49
C PRO A 416 -34.96 -15.90 -8.67
N GLY A 417 -33.99 -15.29 -9.36
CA GLY A 417 -32.95 -14.47 -8.74
C GLY A 417 -31.71 -15.24 -8.28
N ASP A 418 -31.62 -16.55 -8.54
CA ASP A 418 -30.37 -17.29 -8.40
C ASP A 418 -29.30 -16.71 -9.35
N ASP A 419 -28.14 -16.41 -8.79
CA ASP A 419 -26.95 -15.90 -9.49
C ASP A 419 -25.72 -16.62 -8.93
N PRO A 420 -25.29 -17.72 -9.57
CA PRO A 420 -24.21 -18.56 -9.06
C PRO A 420 -22.85 -17.88 -9.22
N GLU A 421 -22.13 -17.72 -8.12
CA GLU A 421 -20.85 -17.00 -8.13
C GLU A 421 -19.64 -17.90 -7.88
N ARG A 422 -19.81 -18.93 -7.04
CA ARG A 422 -18.69 -19.75 -6.55
C ARG A 422 -19.14 -21.17 -6.24
N ILE A 423 -18.30 -22.14 -6.57
CA ILE A 423 -18.46 -23.53 -6.16
C ILE A 423 -17.32 -23.95 -5.23
N VAL A 424 -17.68 -24.60 -4.12
CA VAL A 424 -16.72 -25.21 -3.20
C VAL A 424 -17.04 -26.69 -3.12
N LEU A 425 -16.04 -27.54 -3.38
CA LEU A 425 -16.18 -28.99 -3.28
C LEU A 425 -15.78 -29.47 -1.88
N SER A 426 -16.38 -30.58 -1.47
CA SER A 426 -15.89 -31.41 -0.39
C SER A 426 -14.54 -32.05 -0.80
N GLU A 427 -13.75 -32.55 0.14
CA GLU A 427 -12.41 -33.12 -0.12
C GLU A 427 -12.44 -34.26 -1.14
N SER A 428 -13.42 -35.15 -1.04
CA SER A 428 -13.72 -36.25 -1.97
C SER A 428 -14.47 -35.83 -3.23
N ALA A 429 -14.88 -34.56 -3.34
CA ALA A 429 -15.74 -34.02 -4.39
C ALA A 429 -17.08 -34.76 -4.56
N ARG A 430 -17.56 -35.45 -3.52
CA ARG A 430 -18.90 -36.07 -3.48
C ARG A 430 -20.01 -35.09 -3.11
N HIS A 431 -19.67 -33.92 -2.59
CA HIS A 431 -20.62 -32.87 -2.31
C HIS A 431 -20.07 -31.52 -2.77
N ALA A 432 -20.96 -30.59 -3.08
CA ALA A 432 -20.61 -29.21 -3.37
C ALA A 432 -21.52 -28.23 -2.63
N ALA A 433 -20.95 -27.07 -2.31
CA ALA A 433 -21.68 -25.88 -1.87
C ALA A 433 -21.56 -24.81 -2.97
N ILE A 434 -22.70 -24.32 -3.46
CA ILE A 434 -22.78 -23.28 -4.48
C ILE A 434 -23.27 -21.99 -3.83
N VAL A 435 -22.49 -20.91 -3.94
CA VAL A 435 -22.91 -19.57 -3.49
C VAL A 435 -23.81 -18.94 -4.55
N LEU A 436 -25.02 -18.60 -4.14
CA LEU A 436 -26.02 -17.91 -4.96
C LEU A 436 -26.15 -16.48 -4.45
N ALA A 437 -25.46 -15.55 -5.10
CA ALA A 437 -25.30 -14.17 -4.64
C ALA A 437 -26.61 -13.39 -4.69
N GLY A 438 -27.38 -13.55 -5.78
CA GLY A 438 -28.64 -12.86 -6.01
C GLY A 438 -29.72 -13.24 -5.00
N SER A 439 -29.91 -14.54 -4.76
CA SER A 439 -30.86 -15.06 -3.77
C SER A 439 -30.31 -15.09 -2.34
N ARG A 440 -29.01 -14.79 -2.15
CA ARG A 440 -28.28 -14.86 -0.88
C ARG A 440 -28.44 -16.22 -0.19
N GLN A 441 -28.23 -17.29 -0.95
CA GLN A 441 -28.31 -18.67 -0.46
C GLN A 441 -27.04 -19.44 -0.77
N ILE A 442 -26.85 -20.54 -0.06
CA ILE A 442 -25.90 -21.59 -0.40
C ILE A 442 -26.72 -22.83 -0.73
N ALA A 443 -26.60 -23.34 -1.96
CA ALA A 443 -27.19 -24.60 -2.38
C ALA A 443 -26.19 -25.74 -2.16
N GLY A 444 -26.63 -26.78 -1.44
CA GLY A 444 -25.91 -28.04 -1.31
C GLY A 444 -26.24 -28.96 -2.49
N VAL A 445 -25.22 -29.62 -3.03
CA VAL A 445 -25.37 -30.55 -4.16
C VAL A 445 -24.68 -31.86 -3.82
N ASP A 446 -25.38 -32.98 -4.02
CA ASP A 446 -24.80 -34.32 -4.01
C ASP A 446 -24.22 -34.61 -5.40
N LEU A 447 -22.95 -34.97 -5.41
CA LEU A 447 -22.11 -35.30 -6.56
C LEU A 447 -21.58 -36.73 -6.47
N SER A 448 -22.14 -37.57 -5.59
CA SER A 448 -21.79 -38.99 -5.47
C SER A 448 -21.97 -39.75 -6.79
N ASP A 449 -22.95 -39.35 -7.59
CA ASP A 449 -23.07 -39.71 -9.01
C ASP A 449 -22.93 -38.46 -9.89
N PRO A 450 -21.75 -38.20 -10.48
CA PRO A 450 -21.51 -37.06 -11.36
C PRO A 450 -22.42 -37.01 -12.61
N ALA A 451 -23.01 -38.14 -13.01
CA ALA A 451 -23.95 -38.20 -14.13
C ALA A 451 -25.37 -37.79 -13.73
N SER A 452 -25.67 -37.73 -12.42
CA SER A 452 -26.98 -37.36 -11.89
C SER A 452 -26.85 -36.50 -10.62
N PRO A 453 -26.27 -35.29 -10.72
CA PRO A 453 -26.15 -34.38 -9.59
C PRO A 453 -27.53 -33.94 -9.07
N VAL A 454 -27.69 -33.88 -7.76
CA VAL A 454 -28.97 -33.52 -7.11
C VAL A 454 -28.77 -32.41 -6.09
N GLU A 455 -29.60 -31.37 -6.14
CA GLU A 455 -29.65 -30.36 -5.08
C GLU A 455 -30.26 -30.98 -3.81
N THR A 456 -29.49 -31.01 -2.71
CA THR A 456 -29.90 -31.65 -1.45
C THR A 456 -30.61 -30.69 -0.51
N GLY A 457 -30.45 -29.38 -0.71
CA GLY A 457 -31.11 -28.34 0.07
C GLY A 457 -30.40 -27.00 -0.01
N ARG A 458 -30.99 -26.00 0.64
CA ARG A 458 -30.45 -24.63 0.68
C ARG A 458 -30.40 -24.09 2.09
N VAL A 459 -29.37 -23.28 2.35
CA VAL A 459 -29.24 -22.51 3.58
C VAL A 459 -29.05 -21.03 3.24
N PRO A 460 -29.50 -20.08 4.07
CA PRO A 460 -29.18 -18.68 3.87
C PRO A 460 -27.67 -18.46 3.87
N LEU A 461 -27.18 -17.61 2.96
CA LEU A 461 -25.83 -17.07 3.02
C LEU A 461 -25.78 -16.13 4.22
N ALA A 462 -25.44 -16.71 5.37
CA ALA A 462 -25.37 -16.00 6.63
C ALA A 462 -24.24 -14.97 6.55
N ASN A 463 -24.51 -13.72 6.98
CA ASN A 463 -23.47 -12.70 7.18
C ASN A 463 -22.62 -13.07 8.41
N LEU A 464 -21.98 -14.22 8.38
CA LEU A 464 -21.08 -14.67 9.42
C LEU A 464 -19.76 -13.92 9.28
N GLU A 465 -19.23 -13.44 10.40
CA GLU A 465 -17.93 -12.77 10.39
C GLU A 465 -16.78 -13.75 10.06
N VAL A 466 -17.01 -15.06 10.25
CA VAL A 466 -15.95 -16.08 10.31
C VAL A 466 -16.34 -17.33 9.51
N PRO A 467 -15.51 -17.79 8.54
CA PRO A 467 -15.73 -19.04 7.82
C PRO A 467 -15.65 -20.27 8.73
N TYR A 468 -16.27 -21.36 8.31
CA TYR A 468 -16.29 -22.60 9.08
C TYR A 468 -16.39 -23.83 8.17
N MET A 469 -15.97 -24.99 8.67
CA MET A 469 -16.20 -26.27 8.01
C MET A 469 -17.60 -26.80 8.38
N SER A 470 -18.32 -27.37 7.41
CA SER A 470 -19.58 -28.07 7.66
C SER A 470 -19.36 -29.19 8.69
N PRO A 471 -20.32 -29.45 9.58
CA PRO A 471 -20.22 -30.60 10.47
C PRO A 471 -20.22 -31.90 9.66
N ILE A 472 -19.40 -32.85 10.11
CA ILE A 472 -19.39 -34.21 9.56
C ILE A 472 -20.49 -35.00 10.29
N GLY A 473 -21.41 -35.62 9.56
CA GLY A 473 -22.46 -36.48 10.13
C GLY A 473 -21.91 -37.75 10.78
N GLU A 474 -22.72 -38.40 11.63
CA GLU A 474 -22.35 -39.63 12.37
C GLU A 474 -21.97 -40.81 11.47
N ASP A 475 -22.42 -40.80 10.21
CA ASP A 475 -22.15 -41.84 9.20
C ASP A 475 -20.74 -41.76 8.57
N GLY A 476 -19.89 -40.83 9.02
CA GLY A 476 -18.56 -40.62 8.44
C GLY A 476 -18.65 -39.95 7.07
N GLY A 477 -18.82 -38.62 7.09
CA GLY A 477 -18.91 -37.79 5.89
C GLY A 477 -17.66 -36.94 5.62
N ASP A 478 -17.71 -36.22 4.51
CA ASP A 478 -16.67 -35.30 4.04
C ASP A 478 -17.09 -33.85 4.35
N ALA A 479 -16.15 -33.04 4.87
CA ALA A 479 -16.44 -31.67 5.31
C ALA A 479 -16.28 -30.68 4.15
N ILE A 480 -17.17 -29.70 4.08
CA ILE A 480 -17.12 -28.63 3.08
C ILE A 480 -16.77 -27.33 3.78
N LEU A 481 -15.84 -26.58 3.19
CA LEU A 481 -15.60 -25.21 3.62
C LEU A 481 -16.81 -24.34 3.27
N MET A 482 -17.52 -23.87 4.29
CA MET A 482 -18.70 -23.03 4.11
C MET A 482 -18.28 -21.58 3.84
N PRO A 483 -18.63 -21.03 2.67
CA PRO A 483 -18.37 -19.64 2.35
C PRO A 483 -19.24 -18.71 3.22
N VAL A 484 -18.72 -17.53 3.54
CA VAL A 484 -19.38 -16.56 4.46
C VAL A 484 -19.72 -15.24 3.81
N ASP A 485 -19.03 -14.90 2.73
CA ASP A 485 -19.29 -13.72 1.90
C ASP A 485 -18.79 -14.04 0.49
N SER A 486 -19.33 -13.37 -0.52
CA SER A 486 -18.87 -13.50 -1.90
C SER A 486 -17.54 -12.80 -2.15
N ASP A 487 -17.25 -11.72 -1.42
CA ASP A 487 -16.03 -10.93 -1.61
C ASP A 487 -14.78 -11.49 -0.91
N ARG A 488 -14.94 -12.58 -0.13
CA ARG A 488 -13.87 -13.25 0.61
C ARG A 488 -13.50 -14.57 -0.03
N GLU A 489 -12.23 -14.71 -0.34
CA GLU A 489 -11.61 -15.99 -0.67
C GLU A 489 -11.16 -16.65 0.62
N THR A 490 -11.46 -17.94 0.80
CA THR A 490 -11.01 -18.70 1.96
C THR A 490 -10.39 -20.01 1.52
N VAL A 491 -9.26 -20.37 2.13
CA VAL A 491 -8.60 -21.66 1.92
C VAL A 491 -8.42 -22.38 3.25
N LEU A 492 -8.50 -23.70 3.19
CA LEU A 492 -8.18 -24.59 4.30
C LEU A 492 -6.67 -24.88 4.29
N VAL A 493 -6.05 -24.75 5.46
CA VAL A 493 -4.66 -25.12 5.74
C VAL A 493 -4.72 -26.18 6.84
N GLU A 494 -4.66 -27.45 6.46
CA GLU A 494 -4.87 -28.58 7.37
C GLU A 494 -3.75 -28.72 8.40
N ASP A 495 -2.50 -28.74 7.92
CA ASP A 495 -1.31 -28.97 8.72
C ASP A 495 -0.37 -27.76 8.67
N ALA A 496 -0.80 -26.64 9.25
CA ALA A 496 0.13 -25.53 9.50
C ALA A 496 1.17 -25.96 10.56
N PRO A 497 2.48 -25.83 10.29
CA PRO A 497 3.51 -26.21 11.26
C PRO A 497 3.26 -25.54 12.61
N GLY A 498 3.50 -26.20 13.74
CA GLY A 498 3.40 -25.57 15.06
C GLY A 498 2.03 -24.99 15.44
N VAL A 499 0.96 -25.27 14.68
CA VAL A 499 -0.42 -24.89 15.00
C VAL A 499 -1.25 -26.17 15.13
N ALA A 500 -2.03 -26.26 16.20
CA ALA A 500 -2.88 -27.42 16.44
C ALA A 500 -4.19 -27.32 15.64
N GLY A 501 -4.38 -28.24 14.70
CA GLY A 501 -5.60 -28.37 13.91
C GLY A 501 -5.70 -27.42 12.70
N PRO A 502 -6.79 -27.53 11.94
CA PRO A 502 -6.94 -26.83 10.67
C PRO A 502 -7.09 -25.32 10.87
N LEU A 503 -6.43 -24.56 10.01
CA LEU A 503 -6.59 -23.12 9.90
C LEU A 503 -7.39 -22.76 8.65
N LEU A 504 -8.35 -21.85 8.81
CA LEU A 504 -9.00 -21.18 7.69
C LEU A 504 -8.31 -19.83 7.49
N VAL A 505 -7.84 -19.59 6.27
CA VAL A 505 -7.22 -18.33 5.90
C VAL A 505 -8.11 -17.62 4.90
N SER A 506 -8.56 -16.42 5.25
CA SER A 506 -9.47 -15.64 4.42
C SER A 506 -8.89 -14.30 4.01
N THR A 507 -9.20 -13.85 2.80
CA THR A 507 -8.94 -12.46 2.42
C THR A 507 -9.85 -11.49 3.18
N LEU A 508 -9.32 -10.30 3.47
CA LEU A 508 -10.06 -9.14 3.97
C LEU A 508 -9.86 -7.96 2.99
N PRO A 509 -10.70 -7.83 1.95
CA PRO A 509 -10.58 -6.78 0.94
C PRO A 509 -10.53 -5.36 1.52
N ARG A 510 -11.44 -5.05 2.46
CA ARG A 510 -11.54 -3.74 3.13
C ARG A 510 -10.44 -3.51 4.17
N GLY A 511 -9.92 -4.60 4.75
CA GLY A 511 -8.88 -4.57 5.79
C GLY A 511 -7.45 -4.59 5.23
N SER A 512 -7.28 -4.82 3.92
CA SER A 512 -5.98 -5.06 3.29
C SER A 512 -5.17 -6.12 4.06
N ALA A 513 -5.77 -7.27 4.35
CA ALA A 513 -5.16 -8.29 5.19
C ALA A 513 -5.57 -9.71 4.80
N LEU A 514 -4.86 -10.70 5.33
CA LEU A 514 -5.37 -12.06 5.53
C LEU A 514 -5.81 -12.20 6.97
N GLU A 515 -6.95 -12.84 7.20
CA GLU A 515 -7.43 -13.24 8.52
C GLU A 515 -7.25 -14.74 8.69
N LEU A 516 -6.69 -15.15 9.83
CA LEU A 516 -6.50 -16.54 10.19
C LEU A 516 -7.47 -16.91 11.28
N VAL A 517 -8.19 -18.00 11.06
CA VAL A 517 -9.29 -18.48 11.88
C VAL A 517 -9.03 -19.94 12.23
N ASP A 518 -9.26 -20.30 13.47
CA ASP A 518 -9.28 -21.69 13.91
C ASP A 518 -10.46 -22.43 13.29
N GLY A 519 -10.21 -23.47 12.51
CA GLY A 519 -11.25 -24.23 11.83
C GLY A 519 -12.18 -24.99 12.78
N ARG A 520 -11.75 -25.29 14.02
CA ARG A 520 -12.54 -26.00 15.02
C ARG A 520 -13.28 -25.02 15.95
N GLU A 521 -12.56 -24.05 16.50
CA GLU A 521 -13.11 -23.08 17.46
C GLU A 521 -13.90 -21.94 16.80
N ARG A 522 -13.78 -21.79 15.46
CA ARG A 522 -14.36 -20.67 14.68
C ARG A 522 -13.98 -19.30 15.25
N ARG A 523 -12.74 -19.19 15.71
CA ARG A 523 -12.22 -17.98 16.35
C ARG A 523 -11.04 -17.41 15.56
N ALA A 524 -11.07 -16.11 15.30
CA ALA A 524 -9.94 -15.42 14.70
C ALA A 524 -8.70 -15.50 15.61
N LYS A 525 -7.60 -16.02 15.07
CA LYS A 525 -6.29 -16.14 15.75
C LYS A 525 -5.39 -14.94 15.44
N GLY A 526 -5.57 -14.29 14.29
CA GLY A 526 -4.78 -13.11 13.95
C GLY A 526 -5.04 -12.59 12.53
N ARG A 527 -4.43 -11.45 12.21
CA ARG A 527 -4.51 -10.83 10.87
C ARG A 527 -3.12 -10.47 10.38
N LEU A 528 -2.77 -10.91 9.18
CA LEU A 528 -1.53 -10.54 8.49
C LEU A 528 -1.82 -9.34 7.57
N PRO A 529 -1.29 -8.14 7.86
CA PRO A 529 -1.48 -6.99 7.00
C PRO A 529 -0.80 -7.21 5.65
N LEU A 530 -1.50 -6.93 4.56
CA LEU A 530 -0.97 -6.92 3.21
C LEU A 530 -0.71 -5.47 2.79
N ARG A 531 0.53 -5.19 2.37
CA ARG A 531 0.96 -3.82 2.02
C ARG A 531 1.31 -3.70 0.54
N GLY A 532 1.12 -2.51 0.01
CA GLY A 532 1.54 -2.14 -1.35
C GLY A 532 3.06 -2.01 -1.47
N PRO A 533 3.56 -1.50 -2.61
CA PRO A 533 4.99 -1.34 -2.88
C PRO A 533 5.76 -0.68 -1.72
N LEU A 534 6.98 -1.14 -1.45
CA LEU A 534 7.83 -0.67 -0.33
C LEU A 534 7.16 -0.83 1.06
N ASN A 535 6.25 -1.80 1.18
CA ASN A 535 5.45 -2.05 2.38
C ASN A 535 4.64 -0.83 2.84
N MET A 536 4.07 -0.09 1.88
CA MET A 536 3.26 1.10 2.10
C MET A 536 1.86 0.98 1.50
N GLY A 537 0.94 1.77 2.05
CA GLY A 537 -0.44 1.86 1.55
C GLY A 537 -1.27 0.61 1.85
N SER A 538 -2.53 0.68 1.41
CA SER A 538 -3.50 -0.40 1.40
C SER A 538 -3.53 -1.07 0.03
N ILE A 539 -3.96 -2.33 0.02
CA ILE A 539 -4.26 -3.08 -1.20
C ILE A 539 -5.61 -3.77 -1.04
N ILE A 540 -6.20 -4.22 -2.15
CA ILE A 540 -7.44 -4.99 -2.12
C ILE A 540 -7.10 -6.40 -2.58
N PRO A 541 -6.95 -7.39 -1.67
CA PRO A 541 -6.80 -8.78 -2.06
C PRO A 541 -8.04 -9.26 -2.83
N THR A 542 -7.80 -10.03 -3.89
CA THR A 542 -8.82 -10.46 -4.87
C THR A 542 -8.76 -11.94 -5.20
N GLY A 543 -7.74 -12.66 -4.72
CA GLY A 543 -7.56 -14.08 -4.96
C GLY A 543 -6.66 -14.69 -3.90
N LEU A 544 -6.92 -15.95 -3.53
CA LEU A 544 -6.14 -16.71 -2.56
C LEU A 544 -6.04 -18.18 -2.97
N THR A 545 -4.88 -18.77 -2.81
CA THR A 545 -4.68 -20.21 -3.00
C THR A 545 -3.58 -20.71 -2.06
N TYR A 546 -3.62 -21.99 -1.69
CA TYR A 546 -2.68 -22.64 -0.80
C TYR A 546 -1.99 -23.80 -1.51
N CYS A 547 -0.69 -23.95 -1.30
CA CYS A 547 0.09 -25.11 -1.72
C CYS A 547 0.55 -25.87 -0.46
N PRO A 548 -0.01 -27.06 -0.18
CA PRO A 548 0.42 -27.90 0.94
C PRO A 548 1.88 -28.31 0.86
N ASP A 549 2.34 -28.75 -0.31
CA ASP A 549 3.70 -29.29 -0.52
C ASP A 549 4.81 -28.30 -0.16
N LEU A 550 4.60 -27.01 -0.47
CA LEU A 550 5.54 -25.94 -0.14
C LEU A 550 5.19 -25.21 1.16
N GLY A 551 4.01 -25.45 1.74
CA GLY A 551 3.52 -24.70 2.90
C GLY A 551 3.41 -23.20 2.63
N VAL A 552 2.94 -22.81 1.44
CA VAL A 552 2.83 -21.39 1.04
C VAL A 552 1.44 -21.01 0.56
N LEU A 553 1.05 -19.78 0.86
CA LEU A 553 -0.11 -19.11 0.28
C LEU A 553 0.34 -18.20 -0.84
N ALA A 554 -0.45 -18.11 -1.91
CA ALA A 554 -0.35 -17.03 -2.88
C ALA A 554 -1.58 -16.14 -2.78
N VAL A 555 -1.35 -14.82 -2.82
CA VAL A 555 -2.40 -13.79 -2.73
C VAL A 555 -2.26 -12.81 -3.88
N ALA A 556 -3.31 -12.68 -4.69
CA ALA A 556 -3.40 -11.63 -5.71
C ALA A 556 -4.10 -10.39 -5.17
N ASP A 557 -3.77 -9.23 -5.74
CA ASP A 557 -4.45 -7.97 -5.45
C ASP A 557 -4.93 -7.24 -6.71
N ARG A 558 -5.91 -6.34 -6.51
CA ARG A 558 -6.53 -5.54 -7.56
C ARG A 558 -5.54 -4.67 -8.36
N SER A 559 -4.37 -4.35 -7.81
CA SER A 559 -3.31 -3.59 -8.49
C SER A 559 -2.39 -4.44 -9.38
N GLY A 560 -2.60 -5.76 -9.41
CA GLY A 560 -1.79 -6.72 -10.16
C GLY A 560 -0.57 -7.23 -9.36
N GLY A 561 -0.52 -6.99 -8.06
CA GLY A 561 0.49 -7.56 -7.19
C GLY A 561 0.15 -8.99 -6.81
N VAL A 562 1.17 -9.86 -6.74
CA VAL A 562 1.05 -11.23 -6.24
C VAL A 562 2.08 -11.41 -5.13
N ARG A 563 1.64 -11.91 -3.98
CA ARG A 563 2.49 -12.17 -2.81
C ARG A 563 2.48 -13.65 -2.50
N ILE A 564 3.64 -14.20 -2.16
CA ILE A 564 3.77 -15.54 -1.61
C ILE A 564 4.12 -15.42 -0.14
N VAL A 565 3.28 -16.03 0.72
CA VAL A 565 3.41 -16.02 2.17
C VAL A 565 3.66 -17.45 2.63
N ALA A 566 4.81 -17.70 3.25
CA ALA A 566 5.17 -19.02 3.75
C ALA A 566 4.80 -19.17 5.22
N PHE A 567 4.38 -20.37 5.60
CA PHE A 567 4.34 -20.81 6.99
C PHE A 567 5.73 -21.34 7.37
N ARG A 568 6.42 -20.67 8.29
CA ARG A 568 7.76 -21.07 8.74
C ARG A 568 7.71 -21.57 10.18
N ASP A 569 8.20 -22.79 10.41
CA ASP A 569 8.41 -23.35 11.74
C ASP A 569 9.62 -22.68 12.41
N ARG A 570 9.38 -22.13 13.60
CA ARG A 570 10.40 -21.41 14.36
C ARG A 570 11.54 -22.30 14.84
N GLN A 571 11.29 -23.58 15.14
CA GLN A 571 12.33 -24.45 15.74
C GLN A 571 13.48 -24.77 14.78
N ARG A 572 13.27 -24.71 13.46
CA ARG A 572 14.34 -24.86 12.46
C ARG A 572 15.16 -23.58 12.23
N GLY A 573 14.63 -22.40 12.56
CA GLY A 573 15.29 -21.11 12.29
C GLY A 573 16.42 -20.74 13.27
N GLU A 574 16.36 -21.20 14.52
CA GLU A 574 17.37 -20.87 15.55
C GLU A 574 18.69 -21.64 15.38
N SER A 575 18.74 -22.67 14.53
CA SER A 575 19.96 -23.49 14.33
C SER A 575 20.91 -22.94 13.25
N VAL A 576 20.49 -21.99 12.41
CA VAL A 576 21.32 -21.45 11.32
C VAL A 576 22.08 -20.16 11.73
N GLU A 577 21.57 -19.37 12.67
CA GLU A 577 22.21 -18.10 13.08
C GLU A 577 23.34 -18.25 14.12
N VAL A 578 23.45 -19.39 14.83
CA VAL A 578 24.49 -19.57 15.87
C VAL A 578 25.81 -20.12 15.31
N ALA A 579 25.83 -20.66 14.08
CA ALA A 579 27.02 -21.29 13.51
C ALA A 579 27.96 -20.35 12.72
N SER A 580 27.60 -19.07 12.51
CA SER A 580 28.39 -18.16 11.65
C SER A 580 29.12 -17.01 12.36
N SER A 581 29.12 -16.94 13.69
CA SER A 581 29.76 -15.83 14.43
C SER A 581 30.92 -16.21 15.37
N SER A 582 31.38 -17.47 15.40
CA SER A 582 32.50 -17.87 16.26
C SER A 582 33.69 -18.46 15.48
N ARG A 583 34.41 -17.63 14.72
CA ARG A 583 35.85 -17.82 14.40
C ARG A 583 36.43 -16.61 13.68
N ALA A 584 36.89 -15.62 14.46
CA ALA A 584 37.99 -14.71 14.10
C ALA A 584 38.33 -13.79 15.29
N HIS A 585 38.99 -14.33 16.31
CA HIS A 585 39.86 -13.53 17.17
C HIS A 585 41.14 -14.31 17.42
N ASP A 586 42.08 -14.11 16.51
CA ASP A 586 43.46 -14.58 16.60
C ASP A 586 44.24 -13.54 17.43
N SER A 587 44.50 -13.89 18.68
CA SER A 587 45.30 -13.11 19.62
C SER A 587 46.78 -13.46 19.45
N ARG A 588 47.56 -12.54 18.88
CA ARG A 588 49.03 -12.56 19.01
C ARG A 588 49.43 -12.13 20.42
N PRO A 589 50.30 -12.86 21.14
CA PRO A 589 50.99 -12.33 22.29
C PRO A 589 52.33 -11.70 21.87
N ILE A 590 52.66 -10.57 22.48
CA ILE A 590 53.97 -9.91 22.43
C ILE A 590 54.82 -10.40 23.61
N THR A 591 56.15 -10.49 23.38
CA THR A 591 57.30 -10.77 24.29
C THR A 591 57.50 -12.23 24.70
N ARG A 592 58.69 -12.83 24.58
CA ARG A 592 60.08 -12.34 24.55
C ARG A 592 60.89 -12.93 23.39
#